data_AF-A0A8S1ZZL8-F1
#
_entry.id   AF-A0A8S1ZZL8-F1
#
_cell.length_a   1.000
_cell.length_b   1.000
_cell.length_c   1.000
_cell.angle_alpha   90.00
_cell.angle_beta   90.00
_cell.angle_gamma   90.00
#
_symmetry.space_group_name_H-M   'P 1'
#
loop_
_entity.id
_entity.type
_entity.pdbx_description
1 polymer ?
#
loop_
_entity_poly.entity_id
_entity_poly.type
_entity_poly.pdbx_seq_one_letter_code
_entity_poly.pdbx_strand_id
1 'polypeptide(L)'
;MQRQVALIKQSLFDQGYLDEQFMELEELQDDANPNFVEEVSALYFKDSARLINNIDQALERGTFDFNRLDSYMHQFKGSSTSIGASKVKAECTTFREYCRAGNAEGCLRTFQQLKKEHSTLRKKLEHYFQLARQAGPKETAPIMTFGDSVVDVGNNNYLPTIFRADYPPYGRDFANHKATGRFCNGKLATDITAETLGFTKYPPAYLSPEASGKNLLIGANFASAASGYDDKAALINHAIPLYQQVEYFKEYKSKLIKIAGSKKADSIIKGAICLLSAGSSDFVQNYYVNPLLYKVYTVDAYGSFLIDNFSTFIKQVYEIGARKIGVTSLPPTGCLPAARTLFGFHEKGCVSRLNTDAQNFNKKLNAAASKLQKQYSGLKIVVFDIFTPLYELVQNPSKSGFTEATKGCCGTGTVETTSLLCNPKSLGTCSNATQYVFWDSVHPSEAANEILATALIGQGFSLLG
;
A
#
# COMPACT_ATOMS: atom_id res chain seq x y z
N MET A 1 -19.02 8.31 8.18
CA MET A 1 -18.56 9.64 7.75
C MET A 1 -17.25 9.64 6.98
N GLN A 2 -16.17 8.99 7.45
CA GLN A 2 -14.89 8.92 6.70
C GLN A 2 -15.02 8.41 5.25
N ARG A 3 -15.83 7.37 5.01
CA ARG A 3 -16.18 6.90 3.64
C ARG A 3 -16.83 7.99 2.78
N GLN A 4 -17.71 8.79 3.37
CA GLN A 4 -18.41 9.86 2.66
C GLN A 4 -17.47 11.01 2.31
N VAL A 5 -16.52 11.32 3.19
CA VAL A 5 -15.44 12.29 2.94
C VAL A 5 -14.57 11.82 1.76
N ALA A 6 -14.13 10.55 1.76
CA ALA A 6 -13.35 9.97 0.67
C ALA A 6 -14.11 9.97 -0.67
N LEU A 7 -15.40 9.60 -0.66
CA LEU A 7 -16.22 9.62 -1.87
C LEU A 7 -16.41 11.03 -2.43
N ILE A 8 -16.60 12.03 -1.57
CA ILE A 8 -16.72 13.43 -2.03
C ILE A 8 -15.40 13.92 -2.60
N LYS A 9 -14.29 13.64 -1.93
CA LYS A 9 -12.94 13.95 -2.44
C LYS A 9 -12.74 13.36 -3.83
N GLN A 10 -12.93 12.05 -3.98
CA GLN A 10 -12.81 11.37 -5.27
C GLN A 10 -13.71 12.01 -6.33
N SER A 11 -14.95 12.32 -5.97
CA SER A 11 -15.90 12.98 -6.86
C SER A 11 -15.44 14.36 -7.35
N LEU A 12 -14.62 15.09 -6.59
CA LEU A 12 -14.03 16.36 -7.03
C LEU A 12 -12.95 16.16 -8.09
N PHE A 13 -12.14 15.10 -7.97
CA PHE A 13 -11.15 14.72 -8.98
C PHE A 13 -11.83 14.18 -10.24
N ASP A 14 -12.79 13.25 -10.10
CA ASP A 14 -13.52 12.66 -11.23
C ASP A 14 -14.28 13.70 -12.05
N GLN A 15 -14.81 14.74 -11.39
CA GLN A 15 -15.49 15.85 -12.06
C GLN A 15 -14.52 16.92 -12.60
N GLY A 16 -13.21 16.76 -12.41
CA GLY A 16 -12.16 17.69 -12.85
C GLY A 16 -12.11 19.02 -12.09
N TYR A 17 -12.69 19.09 -10.89
CA TYR A 17 -12.64 20.30 -10.06
C TYR A 17 -11.27 20.47 -9.40
N LEU A 18 -10.64 19.36 -9.01
CA LEU A 18 -9.32 19.32 -8.40
C LEU A 18 -8.34 18.51 -9.27
N ASP A 19 -7.05 18.87 -9.23
CA ASP A 19 -5.96 18.15 -9.87
C ASP A 19 -4.87 17.74 -8.85
N GLU A 20 -3.80 17.10 -9.33
CA GLU A 20 -2.69 16.58 -8.53
C GLU A 20 -2.08 17.59 -7.56
N GLN A 21 -2.11 18.90 -7.88
CA GLN A 21 -1.60 19.95 -7.00
C GLN A 21 -2.35 20.02 -5.67
N PHE A 22 -3.63 19.66 -5.64
CA PHE A 22 -4.39 19.56 -4.39
C PHE A 22 -3.90 18.40 -3.51
N MET A 23 -3.45 17.29 -4.13
CA MET A 23 -2.87 16.16 -3.38
C MET A 23 -1.53 16.54 -2.76
N GLU A 24 -0.67 17.24 -3.51
CA GLU A 24 0.60 17.77 -2.98
C GLU A 24 0.36 18.73 -1.81
N LEU A 25 -0.69 19.56 -1.88
CA LEU A 25 -1.07 20.46 -0.78
C LEU A 25 -1.48 19.68 0.47
N GLU A 26 -2.15 18.54 0.33
CA GLU A 26 -2.49 17.65 1.44
C GLU A 26 -1.28 16.94 2.05
N GLU A 27 -0.24 16.65 1.27
CA GLU A 27 1.00 16.06 1.79
C GLU A 27 1.76 17.01 2.73
N LEU A 28 1.55 18.32 2.58
CA LEU A 28 2.09 19.34 3.47
C LEU A 28 1.34 19.43 4.81
N GLN A 29 0.16 18.81 4.92
CA GLN A 29 -0.61 18.80 6.15
C GLN A 29 -0.03 17.78 7.15
N ASP A 30 0.26 18.25 8.37
CA ASP A 30 0.82 17.42 9.45
C ASP A 30 0.02 17.52 10.75
N ASP A 31 0.46 16.79 11.77
CA ASP A 31 -0.19 16.77 13.09
C ASP A 31 -0.11 18.12 13.82
N ALA A 32 0.83 19.00 13.42
CA ALA A 32 0.96 20.35 13.99
C ALA A 32 0.01 21.35 13.33
N ASN A 33 -0.33 21.15 12.05
CA ASN A 33 -1.23 21.99 11.26
C ASN A 33 -2.34 21.15 10.60
N PRO A 34 -3.25 20.52 11.38
CA PRO A 34 -4.23 19.56 10.86
C PRO A 34 -5.31 20.17 9.95
N ASN A 35 -5.38 21.50 9.85
CA ASN A 35 -6.35 22.22 9.00
C ASN A 35 -5.65 23.02 7.87
N PHE A 36 -4.36 22.78 7.62
CA PHE A 36 -3.57 23.56 6.66
C PHE A 36 -4.24 23.71 5.30
N VAL A 37 -4.75 22.61 4.73
CA VAL A 37 -5.37 22.61 3.40
C VAL A 37 -6.67 23.42 3.38
N GLU A 38 -7.45 23.35 4.47
CA GLU A 38 -8.66 24.15 4.63
C GLU A 38 -8.33 25.65 4.73
N GLU A 39 -7.30 26.00 5.50
CA GLU A 39 -6.86 27.38 5.69
C GLU A 39 -6.35 27.99 4.37
N VAL A 40 -5.53 27.25 3.61
CA VAL A 40 -5.05 27.67 2.30
C VAL A 40 -6.21 27.83 1.32
N SER A 41 -7.17 26.89 1.32
CA SER A 41 -8.36 26.98 0.47
C SER A 41 -9.23 28.20 0.85
N ALA A 42 -9.42 28.46 2.14
CA ALA A 42 -10.19 29.60 2.63
C ALA A 42 -9.51 30.94 2.25
N LEU A 43 -8.18 31.01 2.34
CA LEU A 43 -7.40 32.18 1.92
C LEU A 43 -7.54 32.41 0.41
N TYR A 44 -7.43 31.36 -0.40
CA TYR A 44 -7.66 31.42 -1.84
C TYR A 44 -9.03 32.04 -2.17
N PHE A 45 -10.12 31.56 -1.57
CA PHE A 45 -11.46 32.08 -1.86
C PHE A 45 -11.66 33.52 -1.39
N LYS A 46 -11.01 33.91 -0.30
CA LYS A 46 -11.03 35.28 0.21
C LYS A 46 -10.34 36.24 -0.75
N ASP A 47 -9.14 35.89 -1.21
CA ASP A 47 -8.34 36.75 -2.10
C ASP A 47 -8.92 36.78 -3.52
N SER A 48 -9.43 35.65 -4.00
CA SER A 48 -10.08 35.52 -5.31
C SER A 48 -11.35 36.37 -5.41
N ALA A 49 -12.12 36.52 -4.33
CA ALA A 49 -13.28 37.40 -4.31
C ALA A 49 -12.90 38.87 -4.60
N ARG A 50 -11.75 39.34 -4.10
CA ARG A 50 -11.25 40.69 -4.39
C ARG A 50 -10.85 40.83 -5.86
N LEU A 51 -10.17 39.83 -6.42
CA LEU A 51 -9.77 39.81 -7.83
C LEU A 51 -10.98 39.79 -8.77
N ILE A 52 -11.98 38.96 -8.49
CA ILE A 52 -13.23 38.89 -9.25
C ILE A 52 -13.91 40.26 -9.27
N ASN A 53 -14.06 40.93 -8.13
CA ASN A 53 -14.67 42.26 -8.06
C ASN A 53 -13.90 43.31 -8.88
N ASN A 54 -12.56 43.28 -8.85
CA ASN A 54 -11.74 44.19 -9.65
C ASN A 54 -11.93 43.98 -11.16
N ILE A 55 -12.09 42.72 -11.58
CA ILE A 55 -12.33 42.37 -12.98
C ILE A 55 -13.75 42.76 -13.39
N ASP A 56 -14.78 42.50 -12.57
CA ASP A 56 -16.16 42.96 -12.81
C ASP A 56 -16.19 44.49 -13.03
N GLN A 57 -15.56 45.27 -12.16
CA GLN A 57 -15.49 46.73 -12.31
C GLN A 57 -14.74 47.17 -13.58
N ALA A 58 -13.72 46.42 -14.02
CA ALA A 58 -12.99 46.72 -15.23
C ALA A 58 -13.83 46.41 -16.49
N LEU A 59 -14.66 45.38 -16.45
CA LEU A 59 -15.55 44.98 -17.54
C LEU A 59 -16.78 45.90 -17.66
N GLU A 60 -17.25 46.51 -16.56
CA GLU A 60 -18.40 47.43 -16.54
C GLU A 60 -18.11 48.83 -17.10
N ARG A 61 -16.85 49.26 -17.12
CA ARG A 61 -16.46 50.63 -17.55
C ARG A 61 -16.58 50.89 -19.05
N GLY A 62 -16.92 49.88 -19.86
CA GLY A 62 -17.16 50.01 -21.31
C GLY A 62 -15.90 50.18 -22.18
N THR A 63 -14.79 50.67 -21.63
CA THR A 63 -13.47 50.70 -22.28
C THR A 63 -12.60 49.52 -21.80
N PHE A 64 -12.50 48.49 -22.65
CA PHE A 64 -11.76 47.27 -22.31
C PHE A 64 -10.24 47.50 -22.43
N ASP A 65 -9.55 47.61 -21.29
CA ASP A 65 -8.09 47.49 -21.22
C ASP A 65 -7.71 46.02 -21.16
N PHE A 66 -7.52 45.40 -22.32
CA PHE A 66 -7.18 43.98 -22.44
C PHE A 66 -5.85 43.61 -21.79
N ASN A 67 -4.88 44.53 -21.72
CA ASN A 67 -3.60 44.28 -21.07
C ASN A 67 -3.76 44.19 -19.56
N ARG A 68 -4.56 45.10 -18.99
CA ARG A 68 -4.89 45.08 -17.56
C ARG A 68 -5.73 43.86 -17.19
N LEU A 69 -6.69 43.48 -18.02
CA LEU A 69 -7.50 42.27 -17.83
C LEU A 69 -6.65 40.99 -17.91
N ASP A 70 -5.71 40.88 -18.85
CA ASP A 70 -4.78 39.74 -18.92
C ASP A 70 -3.92 39.65 -17.66
N SER A 71 -3.44 40.79 -17.14
CA SER A 71 -2.65 40.85 -15.91
C SER A 71 -3.43 40.34 -14.68
N TYR A 72 -4.66 40.80 -14.49
CA TYR A 72 -5.52 40.28 -13.41
C TYR A 72 -5.76 38.77 -13.55
N MET A 73 -6.01 38.31 -14.77
CA MET A 73 -6.29 36.90 -15.02
C MET A 73 -5.03 36.02 -14.89
N HIS A 74 -3.85 36.56 -15.17
CA HIS A 74 -2.59 35.87 -14.93
C HIS A 74 -2.37 35.62 -13.43
N GLN A 75 -2.59 36.64 -12.60
CA GLN A 75 -2.52 36.50 -11.14
C GLN A 75 -3.54 35.47 -10.63
N PHE A 76 -4.78 35.53 -11.12
CA PHE A 76 -5.83 34.60 -10.69
C PHE A 76 -5.55 33.16 -11.13
N LYS A 77 -4.99 32.97 -12.33
CA LYS A 77 -4.52 31.66 -12.79
C LYS A 77 -3.46 31.08 -11.85
N GLY A 78 -2.45 31.87 -11.48
CA GLY A 78 -1.39 31.42 -10.57
C GLY A 78 -1.92 30.98 -9.21
N SER A 79 -2.81 31.78 -8.62
CA SER A 79 -3.49 31.44 -7.36
C SER A 79 -4.32 30.16 -7.49
N SER A 80 -5.07 30.00 -8.59
CA SER A 80 -5.90 28.81 -8.84
C SER A 80 -5.07 27.54 -9.04
N THR A 81 -3.88 27.66 -9.64
CA THR A 81 -2.93 26.54 -9.72
C THR A 81 -2.52 26.09 -8.32
N SER A 82 -2.18 27.00 -7.40
CA SER A 82 -1.65 26.64 -6.07
C SER A 82 -2.56 25.76 -5.20
N ILE A 83 -3.86 25.76 -5.47
CA ILE A 83 -4.84 24.91 -4.77
C ILE A 83 -5.43 23.79 -5.64
N GLY A 84 -4.86 23.59 -6.83
CA GLY A 84 -5.33 22.59 -7.80
C GLY A 84 -6.71 22.84 -8.39
N ALA A 85 -7.18 24.09 -8.47
CA ALA A 85 -8.50 24.44 -9.00
C ALA A 85 -8.57 24.33 -10.54
N SER A 86 -8.59 23.10 -11.05
CA SER A 86 -8.35 22.77 -12.46
C SER A 86 -9.31 23.46 -13.44
N LYS A 87 -10.63 23.40 -13.19
CA LYS A 87 -11.61 24.10 -14.05
C LYS A 87 -11.46 25.62 -14.03
N VAL A 88 -11.21 26.22 -12.87
CA VAL A 88 -11.01 27.68 -12.76
C VAL A 88 -9.74 28.08 -13.54
N LYS A 89 -8.66 27.30 -13.40
CA LYS A 89 -7.40 27.47 -14.14
C LYS A 89 -7.61 27.39 -15.67
N ALA A 90 -8.48 26.49 -16.14
CA ALA A 90 -8.83 26.36 -17.54
C ALA A 90 -9.55 27.63 -18.05
N GLU A 91 -10.59 28.09 -17.35
CA GLU A 91 -11.32 29.31 -17.71
C GLU A 91 -10.42 30.56 -17.68
N CYS A 92 -9.50 30.67 -16.71
CA CYS A 92 -8.49 31.73 -16.71
C CYS A 92 -7.62 31.71 -17.97
N THR A 93 -7.29 30.53 -18.48
CA THR A 93 -6.45 30.39 -19.68
C THR A 93 -7.21 30.86 -20.91
N THR A 94 -8.45 30.42 -21.09
CA THR A 94 -9.32 30.84 -22.20
C THR A 94 -9.62 32.34 -22.15
N PHE A 95 -9.84 32.92 -20.98
CA PHE A 95 -10.09 34.37 -20.87
C PHE A 95 -8.90 35.20 -21.34
N ARG A 96 -7.67 34.75 -21.03
CA ARG A 96 -6.44 35.39 -21.47
C ARG A 96 -6.23 35.31 -22.98
N GLU A 97 -6.63 34.21 -23.61
CA GLU A 97 -6.61 34.09 -25.07
C GLU A 97 -7.54 35.12 -25.72
N TYR A 98 -8.74 35.33 -25.16
CA TYR A 98 -9.64 36.37 -25.64
C TYR A 98 -9.12 37.79 -25.39
N CYS A 99 -8.41 38.03 -24.28
CA CYS A 99 -7.74 39.32 -24.05
C CYS A 99 -6.71 39.61 -25.14
N ARG A 100 -5.86 38.62 -25.47
CA ARG A 100 -4.84 38.74 -26.52
C ARG A 100 -5.44 38.93 -27.91
N ALA A 101 -6.62 38.37 -28.15
CA ALA A 101 -7.37 38.53 -29.39
C ALA A 101 -8.21 39.82 -29.46
N GLY A 102 -8.24 40.63 -28.39
CA GLY A 102 -9.10 41.82 -28.31
C GLY A 102 -10.60 41.50 -28.34
N ASN A 103 -11.00 40.30 -27.93
CA ASN A 103 -12.38 39.83 -28.03
C ASN A 103 -13.14 40.08 -26.71
N ALA A 104 -13.83 41.22 -26.62
CA ALA A 104 -14.59 41.63 -25.44
C ALA A 104 -15.74 40.66 -25.10
N GLU A 105 -16.47 40.16 -26.10
CA GLU A 105 -17.58 39.23 -25.89
C GLU A 105 -17.09 37.87 -25.36
N GLY A 106 -15.96 37.39 -25.88
CA GLY A 106 -15.27 36.20 -25.39
C GLY A 106 -14.80 36.35 -23.94
N CYS A 107 -14.22 37.51 -23.60
CA CYS A 107 -13.83 37.84 -22.22
C CYS A 107 -15.05 37.80 -21.28
N LEU A 108 -16.15 38.48 -21.64
CA LEU A 108 -17.33 38.54 -20.79
C LEU A 108 -17.94 37.15 -20.55
N ARG A 109 -18.10 36.34 -21.61
CA ARG A 109 -18.63 34.97 -21.51
C ARG A 109 -17.76 34.08 -20.64
N THR A 110 -16.45 34.08 -20.90
CA THR A 110 -15.50 33.24 -20.14
C THR A 110 -15.42 33.68 -18.68
N PHE A 111 -15.53 34.99 -18.40
CA PHE A 111 -15.54 35.47 -17.03
C PHE A 111 -16.78 35.06 -16.25
N GLN A 112 -17.97 35.05 -16.89
CA GLN A 112 -19.18 34.52 -16.26
C GLN A 112 -19.06 33.02 -15.95
N GLN A 113 -18.47 32.26 -16.88
CA GLN A 113 -18.22 30.84 -16.68
C GLN A 113 -17.18 30.59 -15.56
N LEU A 114 -16.12 31.40 -15.51
CA LEU A 114 -15.14 31.40 -14.42
C LEU A 114 -15.81 31.63 -13.06
N LYS A 115 -16.68 32.65 -12.95
CA LYS A 115 -17.42 32.94 -11.70
C LYS A 115 -18.28 31.76 -11.26
N LYS A 116 -18.91 31.07 -12.21
CA LYS A 116 -19.71 29.87 -11.97
C LYS A 116 -18.86 28.70 -11.46
N GLU A 117 -17.75 28.40 -12.11
CA GLU A 117 -16.86 27.30 -11.68
C GLU A 117 -16.20 27.60 -10.33
N HIS A 118 -15.76 28.84 -10.10
CA HIS A 118 -15.22 29.29 -8.81
C HIS A 118 -16.24 29.15 -7.67
N SER A 119 -17.49 29.61 -7.87
CA SER A 119 -18.57 29.48 -6.89
C SER A 119 -18.93 28.01 -6.61
N THR A 120 -18.92 27.18 -7.65
CA THR A 120 -19.22 25.75 -7.54
C THR A 120 -18.13 25.01 -6.77
N LEU A 121 -16.86 25.27 -7.09
CA LEU A 121 -15.71 24.72 -6.38
C LEU A 121 -15.74 25.11 -4.91
N ARG A 122 -16.00 26.38 -4.60
CA ARG A 122 -16.12 26.89 -3.23
C ARG A 122 -17.14 26.09 -2.41
N LYS A 123 -18.37 25.98 -2.89
CA LYS A 123 -19.44 25.25 -2.20
C LYS A 123 -19.08 23.78 -1.97
N LYS A 124 -18.46 23.15 -2.97
CA LYS A 124 -18.04 21.75 -2.90
C LYS A 124 -16.92 21.53 -1.88
N LEU A 125 -15.91 22.40 -1.86
CA LEU A 125 -14.81 22.34 -0.89
C LEU A 125 -15.29 22.67 0.54
N GLU A 126 -16.14 23.69 0.71
CA GLU A 126 -16.75 24.00 2.01
C GLU A 126 -17.53 22.79 2.57
N HIS A 127 -18.30 22.10 1.72
CA HIS A 127 -19.01 20.87 2.11
C HIS A 127 -18.05 19.72 2.45
N TYR A 128 -17.00 19.53 1.66
CA TYR A 128 -15.95 18.55 1.92
C TYR A 128 -15.31 18.79 3.30
N PHE A 129 -14.84 20.01 3.58
CA PHE A 129 -14.20 20.35 4.85
C PHE A 129 -15.17 20.26 6.03
N GLN A 130 -16.44 20.65 5.86
CA GLN A 130 -17.47 20.46 6.88
C GLN A 130 -17.63 18.98 7.27
N LEU A 131 -17.71 18.09 6.27
CA LEU A 131 -17.80 16.65 6.52
C LEU A 131 -16.50 16.09 7.09
N ALA A 132 -15.33 16.58 6.67
CA ALA A 132 -14.04 16.20 7.23
C ALA A 132 -13.95 16.56 8.73
N ARG A 133 -14.37 17.77 9.12
CA ARG A 133 -14.45 18.19 10.53
C ARG A 133 -15.39 17.31 11.34
N GLN A 134 -16.57 17.02 10.80
CA GLN A 134 -17.52 16.14 11.47
C GLN A 134 -16.94 14.72 11.61
N ALA A 135 -16.23 14.22 10.60
CA ALA A 135 -15.64 12.89 10.59
C ALA A 135 -14.50 12.71 11.61
N GLY A 136 -13.94 13.81 12.11
CA GLY A 136 -12.79 13.83 13.01
C GLY A 136 -11.47 13.44 12.32
N PRO A 137 -10.34 13.49 13.05
CA PRO A 137 -9.08 12.96 12.57
C PRO A 137 -9.28 11.50 12.15
N LYS A 138 -8.63 11.11 11.06
CA LYS A 138 -8.64 9.72 10.61
C LYS A 138 -7.89 8.88 11.65
N GLU A 139 -8.57 8.37 12.67
CA GLU A 139 -8.03 7.28 13.49
C GLU A 139 -7.99 6.04 12.59
N THR A 140 -6.96 5.95 11.75
CA THR A 140 -6.67 4.72 11.02
C THR A 140 -6.27 3.66 12.04
N ALA A 141 -6.87 2.47 11.92
CA ALA A 141 -6.50 1.36 12.78
C ALA A 141 -5.00 1.08 12.61
N PRO A 142 -4.19 1.07 13.69
CA PRO A 142 -2.78 0.72 13.60
C PRO A 142 -2.60 -0.64 12.91
N ILE A 143 -1.55 -0.79 12.11
CA ILE A 143 -1.29 -2.05 11.41
C ILE A 143 -0.08 -2.73 12.06
N MET A 144 -0.27 -3.98 12.48
CA MET A 144 0.81 -4.84 12.98
C MET A 144 1.04 -5.93 11.96
N THR A 145 2.24 -6.02 11.40
CA THR A 145 2.52 -6.99 10.33
C THR A 145 3.51 -8.04 10.82
N PHE A 146 3.21 -9.30 10.54
CA PHE A 146 4.01 -10.48 10.86
C PHE A 146 4.18 -11.31 9.60
N GLY A 147 5.26 -12.08 9.52
CA GLY A 147 5.43 -13.02 8.42
C GLY A 147 6.80 -13.06 7.79
N ASP A 148 6.79 -13.32 6.49
CA ASP A 148 7.93 -13.60 5.63
C ASP A 148 8.30 -12.40 4.72
N SER A 149 9.08 -12.68 3.66
CA SER A 149 9.61 -11.68 2.73
C SER A 149 8.55 -10.94 1.92
N VAL A 150 7.34 -11.49 1.79
CA VAL A 150 6.24 -10.87 1.04
C VAL A 150 5.76 -9.59 1.72
N VAL A 151 5.97 -9.49 3.03
CA VAL A 151 5.51 -8.37 3.85
C VAL A 151 6.62 -7.74 4.70
N ASP A 152 7.89 -8.16 4.53
CA ASP A 152 9.04 -7.53 5.18
C ASP A 152 9.35 -6.17 4.56
N VAL A 153 9.51 -5.16 5.42
CA VAL A 153 9.81 -3.77 5.02
C VAL A 153 11.22 -3.33 5.41
N GLY A 154 12.07 -4.26 5.85
CA GLY A 154 13.49 -4.02 6.13
C GLY A 154 13.97 -4.48 7.50
N ASN A 155 13.29 -5.39 8.19
CA ASN A 155 13.83 -5.94 9.44
C ASN A 155 15.13 -6.71 9.20
N ASN A 156 15.22 -7.42 8.08
CA ASN A 156 16.42 -8.19 7.72
C ASN A 156 17.66 -7.33 7.48
N ASN A 157 17.51 -6.02 7.29
CA ASN A 157 18.64 -5.09 7.13
C ASN A 157 19.50 -5.02 8.41
N TYR A 158 18.92 -5.38 9.56
CA TYR A 158 19.55 -5.33 10.88
C TYR A 158 20.06 -6.70 11.34
N LEU A 159 20.07 -7.70 10.45
CA LEU A 159 20.45 -9.08 10.76
C LEU A 159 21.65 -9.53 9.92
N PRO A 160 22.51 -10.42 10.45
CA PRO A 160 23.60 -11.03 9.69
C PRO A 160 23.08 -12.16 8.79
N THR A 161 22.24 -11.82 7.80
CA THR A 161 21.63 -12.76 6.85
C THR A 161 21.89 -12.36 5.39
N ILE A 162 21.83 -13.35 4.48
CA ILE A 162 21.88 -13.12 3.03
C ILE A 162 20.51 -12.72 2.45
N PHE A 163 19.42 -12.99 3.19
CA PHE A 163 18.05 -12.66 2.83
C PHE A 163 17.78 -11.19 3.12
N ARG A 164 18.43 -10.30 2.37
CA ARG A 164 18.22 -8.85 2.41
C ARG A 164 17.80 -8.36 1.03
N ALA A 165 17.22 -7.16 0.99
CA ALA A 165 16.82 -6.46 -0.22
C ALA A 165 17.04 -4.93 -0.07
N ASP A 166 18.03 -4.54 0.73
CA ASP A 166 18.44 -3.15 1.03
C ASP A 166 19.50 -2.61 0.04
N TYR A 167 19.53 -3.16 -1.17
CA TYR A 167 20.48 -2.80 -2.23
C TYR A 167 19.84 -2.94 -3.63
N PRO A 168 20.36 -2.26 -4.66
CA PRO A 168 19.81 -2.37 -6.02
C PRO A 168 19.94 -3.79 -6.60
N PRO A 169 19.02 -4.25 -7.48
CA PRO A 169 18.00 -3.45 -8.15
C PRO A 169 16.70 -3.28 -7.35
N TYR A 170 16.60 -3.81 -6.13
CA TYR A 170 15.41 -3.64 -5.29
C TYR A 170 15.13 -2.16 -5.02
N GLY A 171 13.85 -1.80 -4.92
CA GLY A 171 13.41 -0.42 -4.69
C GLY A 171 13.70 0.58 -5.82
N ARG A 172 14.13 0.13 -7.01
CA ARG A 172 14.43 1.03 -8.14
C ARG A 172 13.23 1.81 -8.67
N ASP A 173 12.00 1.35 -8.44
CA ASP A 173 10.78 1.99 -8.94
C ASP A 173 10.09 2.84 -7.85
N PHE A 174 10.63 2.87 -6.62
CA PHE A 174 10.26 3.92 -5.66
C PHE A 174 10.59 5.30 -6.24
N ALA A 175 9.80 6.32 -5.88
CA ALA A 175 10.03 7.71 -6.29
C ALA A 175 11.43 8.24 -5.92
N ASN A 176 12.04 7.72 -4.85
CA ASN A 176 13.40 8.08 -4.44
C ASN A 176 14.47 7.08 -4.92
N HIS A 177 14.08 6.03 -5.65
CA HIS A 177 14.92 4.95 -6.16
C HIS A 177 15.77 4.23 -5.08
N LYS A 178 15.32 4.24 -3.81
CA LYS A 178 16.04 3.63 -2.69
C LYS A 178 15.50 2.26 -2.32
N ALA A 179 16.40 1.29 -2.26
CA ALA A 179 16.14 -0.01 -1.66
C ALA A 179 15.87 0.13 -0.16
N THR A 180 14.74 -0.40 0.32
CA THR A 180 14.33 -0.31 1.74
C THR A 180 14.47 -1.64 2.49
N GLY A 181 14.73 -2.74 1.79
CA GLY A 181 14.62 -4.10 2.36
C GLY A 181 13.33 -4.82 1.94
N ARG A 182 12.45 -4.16 1.18
CA ARG A 182 11.31 -4.81 0.51
C ARG A 182 11.79 -5.65 -0.68
N PHE A 183 11.32 -6.88 -0.77
CA PHE A 183 11.66 -7.81 -1.86
C PHE A 183 10.87 -7.51 -3.14
N CYS A 184 10.93 -6.27 -3.61
CA CYS A 184 10.23 -5.77 -4.78
C CYS A 184 11.04 -4.66 -5.47
N ASN A 185 10.73 -4.36 -6.73
CA ASN A 185 11.17 -3.13 -7.38
C ASN A 185 10.61 -1.86 -6.75
N GLY A 186 9.47 -1.93 -6.05
CA GLY A 186 8.81 -0.78 -5.44
C GLY A 186 7.98 -1.21 -4.24
N LYS A 187 6.72 -0.79 -4.19
CA LYS A 187 5.77 -1.08 -3.10
C LYS A 187 5.31 -2.55 -3.09
N LEU A 188 5.10 -3.05 -1.87
CA LEU A 188 4.44 -4.33 -1.63
C LEU A 188 2.92 -4.16 -1.70
N ALA A 189 2.18 -5.26 -1.89
CA ALA A 189 0.72 -5.23 -1.89
C ALA A 189 0.16 -4.67 -0.57
N THR A 190 0.86 -4.87 0.56
CA THR A 190 0.49 -4.31 1.87
C THR A 190 0.69 -2.80 1.94
N ASP A 191 1.72 -2.24 1.29
CA ASP A 191 1.94 -0.79 1.24
C ASP A 191 0.81 -0.13 0.44
N ILE A 192 0.51 -0.67 -0.75
CA ILE A 192 -0.55 -0.18 -1.65
C ILE A 192 -1.93 -0.30 -1.02
N THR A 193 -2.18 -1.39 -0.29
CA THR A 193 -3.42 -1.57 0.47
C THR A 193 -3.57 -0.51 1.56
N ALA A 194 -2.51 -0.23 2.32
CA ALA A 194 -2.53 0.83 3.33
C ALA A 194 -2.77 2.21 2.69
N GLU A 195 -2.12 2.52 1.58
CA GLU A 195 -2.33 3.75 0.80
C GLU A 195 -3.77 3.91 0.33
N THR A 196 -4.36 2.84 -0.19
CA THR A 196 -5.73 2.90 -0.71
C THR A 196 -6.75 3.06 0.43
N LEU A 197 -6.45 2.53 1.61
CA LEU A 197 -7.21 2.79 2.84
C LEU A 197 -6.92 4.20 3.40
N GLY A 198 -6.03 4.95 2.75
CA GLY A 198 -5.59 6.32 2.99
C GLY A 198 -4.78 6.50 4.27
N PHE A 199 -3.97 5.50 4.60
CA PHE A 199 -2.85 5.70 5.51
C PHE A 199 -1.81 6.55 4.78
N THR A 200 -1.39 7.66 5.40
CA THR A 200 -0.34 8.54 4.88
C THR A 200 1.04 8.22 5.46
N LYS A 201 1.09 7.34 6.47
CA LYS A 201 2.31 6.83 7.10
C LYS A 201 2.16 5.32 7.31
N TYR A 202 3.24 4.59 7.10
CA TYR A 202 3.26 3.13 7.27
C TYR A 202 4.01 2.71 8.52
N PRO A 203 3.63 1.58 9.13
CA PRO A 203 4.40 0.96 10.19
C PRO A 203 5.87 0.75 9.78
N PRO A 204 6.84 1.22 10.57
CA PRO A 204 8.26 0.97 10.29
C PRO A 204 8.62 -0.50 10.55
N ALA A 205 9.74 -0.95 9.98
CA ALA A 205 10.41 -2.18 10.42
C ALA A 205 10.73 -2.05 11.91
N TYR A 206 10.36 -3.03 12.73
CA TYR A 206 10.49 -2.94 14.18
C TYR A 206 11.95 -2.81 14.65
N LEU A 207 12.90 -3.40 13.92
CA LEU A 207 14.33 -3.27 14.23
C LEU A 207 14.94 -1.93 13.76
N SER A 208 14.21 -1.14 12.98
CA SER A 208 14.67 0.18 12.55
C SER A 208 14.64 1.19 13.71
N PRO A 209 15.60 2.15 13.77
CA PRO A 209 15.53 3.30 14.67
C PRO A 209 14.22 4.11 14.53
N GLU A 210 13.57 4.05 13.38
CA GLU A 210 12.29 4.70 13.11
C GLU A 210 11.12 4.11 13.94
N ALA A 211 11.24 2.87 14.41
CA ALA A 211 10.27 2.21 15.30
C ALA A 211 10.40 2.71 16.75
N SER A 212 10.28 4.02 16.94
CA SER A 212 10.44 4.69 18.22
C SER A 212 9.44 5.83 18.41
N GLY A 213 9.20 6.21 19.67
CA GLY A 213 8.34 7.35 20.02
C GLY A 213 6.93 7.25 19.42
N LYS A 214 6.41 8.37 18.92
CA LYS A 214 5.06 8.45 18.35
C LYS A 214 4.87 7.60 17.08
N ASN A 215 5.94 7.20 16.39
CA ASN A 215 5.83 6.31 15.22
C ASN A 215 5.28 4.94 15.60
N LEU A 216 5.39 4.52 16.85
CA LEU A 216 4.77 3.29 17.31
C LEU A 216 3.23 3.39 17.38
N LEU A 217 2.62 4.58 17.36
CA LEU A 217 1.16 4.73 17.44
C LEU A 217 0.44 4.24 16.17
N ILE A 218 1.12 4.24 15.03
CA ILE A 218 0.58 3.75 13.75
C ILE A 218 0.81 2.24 13.52
N GLY A 219 1.56 1.60 14.41
CA GLY A 219 1.89 0.18 14.38
C GLY A 219 3.36 -0.12 14.14
N ALA A 220 3.69 -1.39 13.89
CA ALA A 220 5.04 -1.83 13.52
C ALA A 220 4.98 -3.08 12.62
N ASN A 221 6.03 -3.26 11.81
CA ASN A 221 6.23 -4.45 11.02
C ASN A 221 7.30 -5.34 11.67
N PHE A 222 6.92 -6.56 12.05
CA PHE A 222 7.76 -7.58 12.68
C PHE A 222 8.19 -8.69 11.72
N ALA A 223 7.74 -8.65 10.46
CA ALA A 223 8.02 -9.68 9.47
C ALA A 223 9.50 -9.74 9.10
N SER A 224 9.95 -10.90 8.62
CA SER A 224 11.35 -11.16 8.29
C SER A 224 11.45 -12.10 7.12
N ALA A 225 12.21 -11.70 6.09
CA ALA A 225 12.47 -12.58 4.96
C ALA A 225 13.12 -13.90 5.39
N ALA A 226 12.74 -14.99 4.72
CA ALA A 226 13.02 -16.39 5.08
C ALA A 226 12.35 -16.90 6.38
N SER A 227 11.44 -16.13 6.98
CA SER A 227 10.57 -16.63 8.04
C SER A 227 9.38 -17.43 7.50
N GLY A 228 8.67 -18.11 8.39
CA GLY A 228 7.55 -18.99 8.11
C GLY A 228 6.90 -19.49 9.38
N TYR A 229 5.96 -20.43 9.26
CA TYR A 229 5.36 -21.11 10.41
C TYR A 229 6.33 -22.10 11.07
N ASP A 230 7.30 -22.67 10.35
CA ASP A 230 8.35 -23.50 10.93
C ASP A 230 9.53 -22.63 11.38
N ASP A 231 9.63 -22.39 12.69
CA ASP A 231 10.70 -21.58 13.27
C ASP A 231 12.11 -22.12 12.93
N LYS A 232 12.28 -23.43 12.71
CA LYS A 232 13.58 -23.99 12.34
C LYS A 232 14.01 -23.52 10.95
N ALA A 233 13.05 -23.36 10.03
CA ALA A 233 13.32 -22.84 8.69
C ALA A 233 13.91 -21.43 8.77
N ALA A 234 13.34 -20.57 9.62
CA ALA A 234 13.82 -19.22 9.84
C ALA A 234 15.21 -19.19 10.49
N LEU A 235 15.41 -20.00 11.54
CA LEU A 235 16.66 -20.03 12.31
C LEU A 235 17.87 -20.44 11.47
N ILE A 236 17.71 -21.44 10.58
CA ILE A 236 18.80 -21.88 9.68
C ILE A 236 19.23 -20.77 8.72
N ASN A 237 18.32 -19.86 8.38
CA ASN A 237 18.57 -18.74 7.48
C ASN A 237 18.95 -17.43 8.20
N HIS A 238 19.17 -17.49 9.52
CA HIS A 238 19.42 -16.31 10.37
C HIS A 238 18.32 -15.24 10.25
N ALA A 239 17.08 -15.67 9.99
CA ALA A 239 15.89 -14.82 9.95
C ALA A 239 15.21 -14.76 11.33
N ILE A 240 14.24 -13.86 11.50
CA ILE A 240 13.44 -13.73 12.72
C ILE A 240 12.34 -14.81 12.68
N PRO A 241 12.40 -15.86 13.52
CA PRO A 241 11.35 -16.88 13.59
C PRO A 241 10.03 -16.29 14.09
N LEU A 242 8.90 -16.90 13.75
CA LEU A 242 7.57 -16.35 14.03
C LEU A 242 7.35 -16.15 15.53
N TYR A 243 7.86 -17.04 16.40
CA TYR A 243 7.79 -16.84 17.84
C TYR A 243 8.49 -15.54 18.28
N GLN A 244 9.64 -15.20 17.67
CA GLN A 244 10.40 -14.01 18.02
C GLN A 244 9.68 -12.74 17.53
N GLN A 245 8.97 -12.81 16.40
CA GLN A 245 8.10 -11.72 15.95
C GLN A 245 6.99 -11.42 16.98
N VAL A 246 6.44 -12.46 17.61
CA VAL A 246 5.46 -12.31 18.72
C VAL A 246 6.11 -11.71 19.96
N GLU A 247 7.34 -12.10 20.31
CA GLU A 247 8.08 -11.47 21.42
C GLU A 247 8.33 -9.98 21.17
N TYR A 248 8.69 -9.60 19.94
CA TYR A 248 8.78 -8.19 19.56
C TYR A 248 7.43 -7.46 19.66
N PHE A 249 6.31 -8.14 19.42
CA PHE A 249 5.00 -7.54 19.64
C PHE A 249 4.69 -7.31 21.13
N LYS A 250 5.12 -8.20 22.02
CA LYS A 250 5.04 -7.99 23.48
C LYS A 250 5.91 -6.82 23.93
N GLU A 251 7.12 -6.72 23.40
CA GLU A 251 8.02 -5.59 23.65
C GLU A 251 7.42 -4.29 23.11
N TYR A 252 6.87 -4.31 21.90
CA TYR A 252 6.13 -3.19 21.29
C TYR A 252 4.99 -2.73 22.20
N LYS A 253 4.16 -3.64 22.73
CA LYS A 253 3.09 -3.29 23.68
C LYS A 253 3.66 -2.56 24.90
N SER A 254 4.79 -3.04 25.43
CA SER A 254 5.46 -2.42 26.57
C SER A 254 5.97 -1.01 26.25
N LYS A 255 6.52 -0.78 25.05
CA LYS A 255 6.90 0.56 24.56
C LYS A 255 5.69 1.46 24.38
N LEU A 256 4.60 0.92 23.81
CA LEU A 256 3.36 1.64 23.57
C LEU A 256 2.70 2.12 24.87
N ILE A 257 2.72 1.30 25.93
CA ILE A 257 2.25 1.68 27.27
C ILE A 257 3.01 2.90 27.80
N LYS A 258 4.34 2.97 27.57
CA LYS A 258 5.15 4.13 28.00
C LYS A 258 4.79 5.41 27.22
N ILE A 259 4.34 5.29 25.97
CA ILE A 259 4.01 6.42 25.09
C ILE A 259 2.58 6.92 25.33
N ALA A 260 1.60 6.01 25.39
CA ALA A 260 0.17 6.36 25.37
C ALA A 260 -0.56 6.05 26.69
N GLY A 261 0.09 5.38 27.64
CA GLY A 261 -0.53 4.83 28.85
C GLY A 261 -1.24 3.50 28.59
N SER A 262 -1.44 2.72 29.66
CA SER A 262 -1.95 1.34 29.58
C SER A 262 -3.32 1.23 28.90
N LYS A 263 -4.30 2.05 29.31
CA LYS A 263 -5.66 1.99 28.74
C LYS A 263 -5.69 2.28 27.24
N LYS A 264 -4.98 3.31 26.78
CA LYS A 264 -4.94 3.65 25.34
C LYS A 264 -4.12 2.63 24.58
N ALA A 265 -3.02 2.10 25.12
CA ALA A 265 -2.24 1.03 24.49
C ALA A 265 -3.09 -0.25 24.26
N ASP A 266 -3.89 -0.67 25.25
CA ASP A 266 -4.82 -1.79 25.07
C ASP A 266 -5.90 -1.49 24.03
N SER A 267 -6.42 -0.26 23.99
CA SER A 267 -7.38 0.14 22.96
C SER A 267 -6.77 0.18 21.56
N ILE A 268 -5.52 0.62 21.42
CA ILE A 268 -4.76 0.64 20.16
C ILE A 268 -4.60 -0.80 19.67
N ILE A 269 -4.10 -1.70 20.52
CA ILE A 269 -3.88 -3.12 20.14
C ILE A 269 -5.20 -3.83 19.80
N LYS A 270 -6.26 -3.59 20.58
CA LYS A 270 -7.59 -4.16 20.31
C LYS A 270 -8.18 -3.66 18.99
N GLY A 271 -7.93 -2.39 18.65
CA GLY A 271 -8.40 -1.76 17.41
C GLY A 271 -7.52 -2.03 16.19
N ALA A 272 -6.28 -2.45 16.41
CA ALA A 272 -5.29 -2.69 15.36
C ALA A 272 -5.68 -3.86 14.45
N ILE A 273 -5.24 -3.77 13.19
CA ILE A 273 -5.31 -4.86 12.22
C ILE A 273 -3.96 -5.58 12.26
N CYS A 274 -3.97 -6.85 12.64
CA CYS A 274 -2.79 -7.71 12.58
C CYS A 274 -2.79 -8.48 11.26
N LEU A 275 -1.74 -8.36 10.46
CA LEU A 275 -1.57 -9.07 9.20
C LEU A 275 -0.50 -10.15 9.35
N LEU A 276 -0.74 -11.34 8.82
CA LEU A 276 0.20 -12.46 8.78
C LEU A 276 0.35 -12.98 7.35
N SER A 277 1.59 -13.03 6.85
CA SER A 277 1.95 -13.75 5.62
C SER A 277 3.03 -14.78 5.92
N ALA A 278 2.71 -16.07 5.81
CA ALA A 278 3.67 -17.14 6.08
C ALA A 278 3.29 -18.41 5.32
N GLY A 279 4.24 -19.34 5.19
CA GLY A 279 4.05 -20.64 4.54
C GLY A 279 4.89 -20.82 3.29
N SER A 280 5.10 -19.76 2.49
CA SER A 280 5.82 -19.89 1.21
C SER A 280 7.26 -20.36 1.41
N SER A 281 7.96 -19.78 2.39
CA SER A 281 9.31 -20.21 2.79
C SER A 281 9.31 -21.65 3.32
N ASP A 282 8.31 -22.03 4.12
CA ASP A 282 8.21 -23.36 4.73
C ASP A 282 8.14 -24.47 3.67
N PHE A 283 7.42 -24.22 2.57
CA PHE A 283 7.29 -25.19 1.48
C PHE A 283 8.45 -25.09 0.48
N VAL A 284 8.66 -23.92 -0.13
CA VAL A 284 9.55 -23.75 -1.29
C VAL A 284 11.03 -23.72 -0.88
N GLN A 285 11.34 -23.02 0.21
CA GLN A 285 12.73 -22.83 0.67
C GLN A 285 13.19 -23.89 1.68
N ASN A 286 12.26 -24.63 2.29
CA ASN A 286 12.57 -25.65 3.29
C ASN A 286 12.07 -27.04 2.87
N TYR A 287 10.76 -27.32 2.94
CA TYR A 287 10.25 -28.69 2.79
C TYR A 287 10.63 -29.37 1.47
N TYR A 288 10.53 -28.71 0.31
CA TYR A 288 10.83 -29.37 -0.98
C TYR A 288 12.33 -29.58 -1.25
N VAL A 289 13.21 -28.88 -0.55
CA VAL A 289 14.67 -28.97 -0.74
C VAL A 289 15.39 -29.68 0.41
N ASN A 290 14.74 -29.84 1.57
CA ASN A 290 15.35 -30.41 2.77
C ASN A 290 15.04 -31.92 2.91
N PRO A 291 16.01 -32.81 2.60
CA PRO A 291 15.81 -34.26 2.65
C PRO A 291 15.48 -34.80 4.04
N LEU A 292 15.84 -34.07 5.10
CA LEU A 292 15.52 -34.49 6.46
C LEU A 292 14.04 -34.29 6.78
N LEU A 293 13.37 -33.32 6.15
CA LEU A 293 11.95 -33.06 6.37
C LEU A 293 11.07 -33.97 5.53
N TYR A 294 11.26 -34.03 4.20
CA TYR A 294 10.38 -34.82 3.33
C TYR A 294 10.58 -36.35 3.47
N LYS A 295 11.60 -36.81 4.20
CA LYS A 295 11.73 -38.21 4.63
C LYS A 295 10.91 -38.54 5.87
N VAL A 296 10.61 -37.55 6.71
CA VAL A 296 9.93 -37.72 8.01
C VAL A 296 8.45 -37.34 7.91
N TYR A 297 8.14 -36.31 7.12
CA TYR A 297 6.79 -35.81 6.91
C TYR A 297 6.34 -36.07 5.48
N THR A 298 5.09 -36.51 5.33
CA THR A 298 4.35 -36.27 4.09
C THR A 298 4.01 -34.78 3.99
N VAL A 299 3.72 -34.30 2.78
CA VAL A 299 3.37 -32.89 2.58
C VAL A 299 2.11 -32.49 3.35
N ASP A 300 1.16 -33.43 3.48
CA ASP A 300 -0.05 -33.23 4.26
C ASP A 300 0.24 -33.14 5.76
N ALA A 301 1.11 -34.01 6.29
CA ALA A 301 1.50 -34.01 7.70
C ALA A 301 2.31 -32.75 8.06
N TYR A 302 3.23 -32.32 7.18
CA TYR A 302 3.94 -31.07 7.34
C TYR A 302 2.98 -29.87 7.31
N GLY A 303 2.01 -29.86 6.38
CA GLY A 303 0.95 -28.86 6.35
C GLY A 303 0.14 -28.81 7.66
N SER A 304 -0.17 -29.96 8.28
CA SER A 304 -0.82 -29.99 9.60
C SER A 304 0.06 -29.39 10.71
N PHE A 305 1.36 -29.71 10.71
CA PHE A 305 2.32 -29.12 11.66
C PHE A 305 2.37 -27.58 11.56
N LEU A 306 2.40 -27.03 10.34
CA LEU A 306 2.36 -25.57 10.15
C LEU A 306 1.03 -24.96 10.62
N ILE A 307 -0.09 -25.67 10.49
CA ILE A 307 -1.41 -25.22 11.00
C ILE A 307 -1.47 -25.19 12.53
N ASP A 308 -0.77 -26.10 13.20
CA ASP A 308 -0.63 -26.06 14.66
C ASP A 308 0.18 -24.84 15.11
N ASN A 309 1.24 -24.48 14.37
CA ASN A 309 2.02 -23.27 14.62
C ASN A 309 1.21 -22.00 14.33
N PHE A 310 0.43 -21.97 13.24
CA PHE A 310 -0.54 -20.90 12.97
C PHE A 310 -1.53 -20.73 14.13
N SER A 311 -2.11 -21.83 14.62
CA SER A 311 -3.07 -21.79 15.73
C SER A 311 -2.43 -21.27 17.03
N THR A 312 -1.16 -21.62 17.27
CA THR A 312 -0.36 -21.12 18.39
C THR A 312 -0.10 -19.63 18.27
N PHE A 313 0.31 -19.15 17.10
CA PHE A 313 0.49 -17.72 16.82
C PHE A 313 -0.79 -16.94 17.11
N ILE A 314 -1.94 -17.38 16.56
CA ILE A 314 -3.24 -16.73 16.76
C ILE A 314 -3.60 -16.63 18.24
N LYS A 315 -3.38 -17.71 19.00
CA LYS A 315 -3.60 -17.71 20.45
C LYS A 315 -2.73 -16.66 21.14
N GLN A 316 -1.44 -16.61 20.85
CA GLN A 316 -0.51 -15.70 21.50
C GLN A 316 -0.84 -14.22 21.21
N VAL A 317 -1.11 -13.85 19.95
CA VAL A 317 -1.47 -12.46 19.62
C VAL A 317 -2.83 -12.07 20.19
N TYR A 318 -3.77 -13.02 20.29
CA TYR A 318 -5.06 -12.81 20.97
C TYR A 318 -4.87 -12.53 22.47
N GLU A 319 -4.00 -13.28 23.14
CA GLU A 319 -3.65 -13.08 24.55
C GLU A 319 -2.98 -11.71 24.79
N ILE A 320 -2.20 -11.21 23.83
CA ILE A 320 -1.61 -9.85 23.89
C ILE A 320 -2.69 -8.76 23.73
N GLY A 321 -3.77 -9.05 23.01
CA GLY A 321 -4.95 -8.17 22.88
C GLY A 321 -5.47 -8.01 21.45
N ALA A 322 -4.82 -8.60 20.44
CA ALA A 322 -5.26 -8.51 19.05
C ALA A 322 -6.66 -9.12 18.86
N ARG A 323 -7.50 -8.48 18.06
CA ARG A 323 -8.86 -8.97 17.76
C ARG A 323 -9.19 -9.06 16.29
N LYS A 324 -8.48 -8.32 15.43
CA LYS A 324 -8.71 -8.27 13.99
C LYS A 324 -7.46 -8.81 13.30
N ILE A 325 -7.54 -10.02 12.77
CA ILE A 325 -6.40 -10.72 12.18
C ILE A 325 -6.71 -11.03 10.72
N GLY A 326 -5.85 -10.59 9.82
CA GLY A 326 -5.80 -11.03 8.44
C GLY A 326 -4.65 -11.99 8.23
N VAL A 327 -4.87 -13.11 7.56
CA VAL A 327 -3.82 -14.07 7.21
C VAL A 327 -3.90 -14.37 5.72
N THR A 328 -2.78 -14.35 5.01
CA THR A 328 -2.77 -14.72 3.59
C THR A 328 -2.81 -16.24 3.43
N SER A 329 -3.52 -16.70 2.40
CA SER A 329 -3.35 -18.05 1.88
C SER A 329 -1.93 -18.23 1.32
N LEU A 330 -1.53 -19.46 1.05
CA LEU A 330 -0.39 -19.70 0.16
C LEU A 330 -0.72 -19.20 -1.25
N PRO A 331 0.25 -18.62 -1.97
CA PRO A 331 0.12 -18.31 -3.39
C PRO A 331 0.15 -19.60 -4.24
N PRO A 332 -0.05 -19.54 -5.58
CA PRO A 332 0.24 -20.67 -6.46
C PRO A 332 1.75 -20.94 -6.50
N THR A 333 2.27 -21.63 -5.50
CA THR A 333 3.72 -21.85 -5.31
C THR A 333 4.37 -22.57 -6.48
N GLY A 334 3.63 -23.40 -7.22
CA GLY A 334 4.12 -24.05 -8.44
C GLY A 334 4.27 -23.11 -9.62
N CYS A 335 3.68 -21.92 -9.57
CA CYS A 335 3.83 -20.89 -10.61
C CYS A 335 5.02 -19.96 -10.38
N LEU A 336 5.64 -19.97 -9.20
CA LEU A 336 6.82 -19.16 -8.92
C LEU A 336 7.97 -19.53 -9.88
N PRO A 337 8.70 -18.58 -10.47
CA PRO A 337 9.77 -18.89 -11.41
C PRO A 337 10.81 -19.87 -10.84
N ALA A 338 11.22 -19.70 -9.58
CA ALA A 338 12.13 -20.63 -8.90
C ALA A 338 11.57 -22.05 -8.83
N ALA A 339 10.29 -22.19 -8.50
CA ALA A 339 9.65 -23.50 -8.40
C ALA A 339 9.54 -24.19 -9.77
N ARG A 340 9.24 -23.43 -10.83
CA ARG A 340 9.20 -23.95 -12.20
C ARG A 340 10.56 -24.46 -12.64
N THR A 341 11.61 -23.70 -12.35
CA THR A 341 12.99 -24.06 -12.69
C THR A 341 13.47 -25.28 -11.90
N LEU A 342 13.24 -25.30 -10.60
CA LEU A 342 13.80 -26.33 -9.70
C LEU A 342 12.99 -27.63 -9.66
N PHE A 343 11.67 -27.56 -9.87
CA PHE A 343 10.76 -28.69 -9.66
C PHE A 343 9.89 -29.02 -10.88
N GLY A 344 10.01 -28.28 -11.99
CA GLY A 344 9.14 -28.45 -13.14
C GLY A 344 9.38 -29.71 -13.97
N PHE A 345 10.59 -30.30 -13.95
CA PHE A 345 10.97 -31.55 -14.64
C PHE A 345 10.09 -31.94 -15.86
N HIS A 346 10.19 -31.18 -16.96
CA HIS A 346 9.45 -31.36 -18.22
C HIS A 346 7.97 -30.90 -18.26
N GLU A 347 7.39 -30.44 -17.15
CA GLU A 347 6.09 -29.76 -17.15
C GLU A 347 6.18 -28.42 -17.90
N LYS A 348 5.23 -28.17 -18.82
CA LYS A 348 5.02 -26.86 -19.41
C LYS A 348 4.09 -26.07 -18.50
N GLY A 349 4.58 -24.97 -17.92
CA GLY A 349 3.74 -24.11 -17.08
C GLY A 349 4.07 -24.22 -15.59
N CYS A 350 3.07 -24.02 -14.75
CA CYS A 350 3.22 -24.14 -13.30
C CYS A 350 3.33 -25.61 -12.89
N VAL A 351 4.11 -25.89 -11.84
CA VAL A 351 4.25 -27.24 -11.28
C VAL A 351 2.96 -27.65 -10.57
N SER A 352 2.20 -28.55 -11.20
CA SER A 352 0.84 -28.90 -10.80
C SER A 352 0.75 -29.47 -9.37
N ARG A 353 1.71 -30.32 -9.00
CA ARG A 353 1.79 -30.91 -7.65
C ARG A 353 1.92 -29.84 -6.57
N LEU A 354 2.78 -28.84 -6.77
CA LEU A 354 3.00 -27.80 -5.75
C LEU A 354 1.78 -26.89 -5.59
N ASN A 355 1.07 -26.60 -6.68
CA ASN A 355 -0.19 -25.85 -6.59
C ASN A 355 -1.28 -26.65 -5.86
N THR A 356 -1.33 -27.96 -6.08
CA THR A 356 -2.25 -28.85 -5.36
C THR A 356 -1.94 -28.87 -3.86
N ASP A 357 -0.66 -28.97 -3.50
CA ASP A 357 -0.18 -28.91 -2.12
C ASP A 357 -0.58 -27.57 -1.46
N ALA A 358 -0.38 -26.44 -2.16
CA ALA A 358 -0.78 -25.11 -1.69
C ALA A 358 -2.30 -24.99 -1.47
N GLN A 359 -3.11 -25.47 -2.41
CA GLN A 359 -4.58 -25.45 -2.28
C GLN A 359 -5.07 -26.33 -1.11
N ASN A 360 -4.44 -27.48 -0.90
CA ASN A 360 -4.77 -28.36 0.23
C ASN A 360 -4.42 -27.70 1.58
N PHE A 361 -3.24 -27.07 1.68
CA PHE A 361 -2.89 -26.28 2.85
C PHE A 361 -3.88 -25.11 3.08
N ASN A 362 -4.26 -24.39 2.02
CA ASN A 362 -5.22 -23.30 2.10
C ASN A 362 -6.59 -23.74 2.63
N LYS A 363 -7.05 -24.95 2.29
CA LYS A 363 -8.27 -25.53 2.88
C LYS A 363 -8.11 -25.77 4.38
N LYS A 364 -6.96 -26.30 4.83
CA LYS A 364 -6.66 -26.49 6.26
C LYS A 364 -6.60 -25.16 7.00
N LEU A 365 -5.97 -24.14 6.42
CA LEU A 365 -5.88 -22.78 6.98
C LEU A 365 -7.27 -22.17 7.18
N ASN A 366 -8.14 -22.25 6.18
CA ASN A 366 -9.53 -21.77 6.29
C ASN A 366 -10.32 -22.50 7.39
N ALA A 367 -10.18 -23.82 7.49
CA ALA A 367 -10.83 -24.61 8.54
C ALA A 367 -10.32 -24.23 9.93
N ALA A 368 -8.99 -24.06 10.09
CA ALA A 368 -8.36 -23.64 11.34
C ALA A 368 -8.80 -22.23 11.75
N ALA A 369 -8.78 -21.26 10.83
CA ALA A 369 -9.27 -19.90 11.07
C ALA A 369 -10.73 -19.90 11.56
N SER A 370 -11.60 -20.64 10.87
CA SER A 370 -13.01 -20.78 11.25
C SER A 370 -13.19 -21.39 12.65
N LYS A 371 -12.36 -22.38 13.02
CA LYS A 371 -12.36 -22.99 14.34
C LYS A 371 -11.91 -22.01 15.42
N LEU A 372 -10.80 -21.30 15.18
CA LEU A 372 -10.23 -20.33 16.13
C LEU A 372 -11.18 -19.15 16.38
N GLN A 373 -11.86 -18.65 15.36
CA GLN A 373 -12.88 -17.59 15.53
C GLN A 373 -14.04 -18.02 16.42
N LYS A 374 -14.47 -19.29 16.36
CA LYS A 374 -15.51 -19.83 17.26
C LYS A 374 -14.99 -20.02 18.68
N GLN A 375 -13.70 -20.31 18.83
CA GLN A 375 -13.07 -20.58 20.12
C GLN A 375 -12.76 -19.30 20.91
N TYR A 376 -12.38 -18.22 20.25
CA TYR A 376 -11.96 -16.98 20.90
C TYR A 376 -12.97 -15.86 20.73
N SER A 377 -13.61 -15.46 21.83
CA SER A 377 -14.64 -14.42 21.82
C SER A 377 -14.09 -13.08 21.30
N GLY A 378 -14.82 -12.48 20.36
CA GLY A 378 -14.47 -11.21 19.73
C GLY A 378 -13.29 -11.29 18.75
N LEU A 379 -12.77 -12.48 18.46
CA LEU A 379 -11.73 -12.68 17.45
C LEU A 379 -12.35 -12.73 16.05
N LYS A 380 -11.83 -11.87 15.17
CA LYS A 380 -12.14 -11.89 13.73
C LYS A 380 -10.88 -12.31 12.99
N ILE A 381 -11.01 -13.35 12.18
CA ILE A 381 -9.96 -13.80 11.27
C ILE A 381 -10.51 -13.70 9.85
N VAL A 382 -9.71 -13.16 8.94
CA VAL A 382 -9.97 -13.19 7.51
C VAL A 382 -8.81 -13.88 6.84
N VAL A 383 -9.10 -14.93 6.07
CA VAL A 383 -8.12 -15.54 5.19
C VAL A 383 -8.18 -14.81 3.85
N PHE A 384 -7.10 -14.13 3.50
CA PHE A 384 -6.93 -13.44 2.23
C PHE A 384 -6.47 -14.44 1.18
N ASP A 385 -7.32 -14.71 0.19
CA ASP A 385 -6.96 -15.46 -1.00
C ASP A 385 -6.02 -14.64 -1.87
N ILE A 386 -4.74 -14.99 -1.82
CA ILE A 386 -3.71 -14.53 -2.75
C ILE A 386 -3.37 -15.59 -3.80
N PHE A 387 -3.97 -16.78 -3.70
CA PHE A 387 -3.75 -17.85 -4.66
C PHE A 387 -4.39 -17.47 -6.00
N THR A 388 -5.69 -17.21 -5.97
CA THR A 388 -6.51 -17.00 -7.18
C THR A 388 -6.02 -15.82 -8.02
N PRO A 389 -5.87 -14.59 -7.47
CA PRO A 389 -5.49 -13.45 -8.29
C PRO A 389 -4.08 -13.61 -8.89
N LEU A 390 -3.10 -14.14 -8.14
CA LEU A 390 -1.76 -14.38 -8.68
C LEU A 390 -1.77 -15.50 -9.74
N TYR A 391 -2.58 -16.54 -9.54
CA TYR A 391 -2.72 -17.61 -10.53
C TYR A 391 -3.35 -17.09 -11.84
N GLU A 392 -4.34 -16.21 -11.76
CA GLU A 392 -4.94 -15.56 -12.92
C GLU A 392 -3.95 -14.68 -13.68
N LEU A 393 -3.12 -13.92 -12.97
CA LEU A 393 -2.02 -13.13 -13.57
C LEU A 393 -1.05 -14.01 -14.34
N VAL A 394 -0.71 -15.19 -13.82
CA VAL A 394 0.19 -16.12 -14.50
C VAL A 394 -0.46 -16.79 -15.70
N GLN A 395 -1.75 -17.14 -15.60
CA GLN A 395 -2.45 -17.85 -16.66
C GLN A 395 -2.90 -16.94 -17.81
N ASN A 396 -3.21 -15.67 -17.53
CA ASN A 396 -3.69 -14.71 -18.53
C ASN A 396 -3.01 -13.34 -18.37
N PRO A 397 -1.66 -13.25 -18.47
CA PRO A 397 -0.92 -12.03 -18.15
C PRO A 397 -1.34 -10.82 -18.98
N SER A 398 -1.68 -11.03 -20.25
CA SER A 398 -2.08 -9.96 -21.17
C SER A 398 -3.38 -9.26 -20.78
N LYS A 399 -4.28 -9.91 -20.03
CA LYS A 399 -5.52 -9.28 -19.53
C LYS A 399 -5.24 -8.13 -18.56
N SER A 400 -4.08 -8.17 -17.90
CA SER A 400 -3.65 -7.19 -16.91
C SER A 400 -2.43 -6.39 -17.38
N GLY A 401 -2.09 -6.45 -18.67
CA GLY A 401 -0.99 -5.67 -19.25
C GLY A 401 0.41 -6.29 -19.12
N PHE A 402 0.53 -7.50 -18.57
CA PHE A 402 1.82 -8.19 -18.47
C PHE A 402 2.16 -8.95 -19.76
N THR A 403 3.44 -9.00 -20.09
CA THR A 403 3.98 -9.78 -21.21
C THR A 403 4.81 -10.97 -20.74
N GLU A 404 5.34 -10.94 -19.52
CA GLU A 404 6.11 -12.03 -18.93
C GLU A 404 5.55 -12.41 -17.54
N ALA A 405 5.27 -13.70 -17.36
CA ALA A 405 4.72 -14.24 -16.11
C ALA A 405 5.35 -15.57 -15.69
N THR A 406 6.37 -16.02 -16.42
CA THR A 406 7.09 -17.27 -16.19
C THR A 406 8.47 -17.04 -15.59
N LYS A 407 8.98 -15.82 -15.67
CA LYS A 407 10.29 -15.38 -15.16
C LYS A 407 10.17 -14.10 -14.35
N GLY A 408 11.11 -13.93 -13.41
CA GLY A 408 11.35 -12.66 -12.75
C GLY A 408 12.02 -11.65 -13.67
N CYS A 409 11.83 -10.36 -13.40
CA CYS A 409 12.57 -9.29 -14.07
C CYS A 409 14.07 -9.32 -13.74
N CYS A 410 14.46 -9.74 -12.53
CA CYS A 410 15.86 -9.71 -12.09
C CYS A 410 16.71 -10.86 -12.66
N GLY A 411 17.88 -10.53 -13.20
CA GLY A 411 18.84 -11.51 -13.74
C GLY A 411 18.28 -12.32 -14.90
N THR A 412 18.45 -13.65 -14.88
CA THR A 412 17.78 -14.54 -15.84
C THR A 412 16.29 -14.74 -15.53
N GLY A 413 15.86 -14.36 -14.32
CA GLY A 413 14.50 -14.47 -13.83
C GLY A 413 14.10 -15.89 -13.41
N THR A 414 15.04 -16.82 -13.30
CA THR A 414 14.74 -18.26 -13.13
C THR A 414 14.99 -18.78 -11.73
N VAL A 415 16.00 -18.24 -11.04
CA VAL A 415 16.39 -18.62 -9.66
C VAL A 415 16.84 -17.43 -8.83
N GLU A 416 16.98 -16.26 -9.46
CA GLU A 416 17.51 -15.07 -8.83
C GLU A 416 16.58 -14.54 -7.76
N THR A 417 17.08 -14.48 -6.53
CA THR A 417 16.48 -13.81 -5.37
C THR A 417 17.59 -13.58 -4.35
N THR A 418 17.40 -12.68 -3.39
CA THR A 418 18.39 -12.31 -2.35
C THR A 418 19.67 -11.68 -2.89
N SER A 419 20.57 -11.30 -1.98
CA SER A 419 21.80 -10.55 -2.27
C SER A 419 22.81 -11.31 -3.12
N LEU A 420 22.66 -12.63 -3.17
CA LEU A 420 23.55 -13.48 -3.93
C LEU A 420 23.23 -13.49 -5.42
N LEU A 421 21.94 -13.60 -5.78
CA LEU A 421 21.55 -13.91 -7.15
C LEU A 421 20.81 -12.76 -7.84
N CYS A 422 20.13 -11.89 -7.08
CA CYS A 422 19.53 -10.66 -7.60
C CYS A 422 20.26 -9.45 -7.01
N ASN A 423 21.23 -8.89 -7.73
CA ASN A 423 22.09 -7.79 -7.29
C ASN A 423 22.50 -6.90 -8.48
N PRO A 424 23.25 -5.79 -8.27
CA PRO A 424 23.56 -4.85 -9.35
C PRO A 424 24.38 -5.45 -10.50
N LYS A 425 25.03 -6.61 -10.28
CA LYS A 425 25.82 -7.34 -11.28
C LYS A 425 25.02 -8.43 -11.99
N SER A 426 23.74 -8.63 -11.64
CA SER A 426 22.87 -9.63 -12.28
C SER A 426 22.55 -9.22 -13.72
N LEU A 427 23.28 -9.81 -14.67
CA LEU A 427 23.07 -9.63 -16.10
C LEU A 427 21.67 -10.12 -16.51
N GLY A 428 21.01 -9.39 -17.40
CA GLY A 428 19.68 -9.73 -17.90
C GLY A 428 18.52 -9.07 -17.14
N THR A 429 18.80 -8.32 -16.07
CA THR A 429 17.76 -7.58 -15.34
C THR A 429 16.98 -6.66 -16.28
N CYS A 430 15.66 -6.83 -16.31
CA CYS A 430 14.79 -6.17 -17.29
C CYS A 430 14.79 -4.64 -17.13
N SER A 431 14.58 -3.91 -18.23
CA SER A 431 14.49 -2.44 -18.23
C SER A 431 13.13 -1.92 -17.77
N ASN A 432 12.05 -2.69 -17.97
CA ASN A 432 10.69 -2.29 -17.61
C ASN A 432 10.00 -3.39 -16.77
N ALA A 433 9.89 -3.16 -15.46
CA ALA A 433 9.28 -4.12 -14.53
C ALA A 433 7.74 -4.18 -14.64
N THR A 434 7.08 -3.17 -15.22
CA THR A 434 5.61 -3.15 -15.34
C THR A 434 5.07 -4.23 -16.29
N GLN A 435 5.94 -4.80 -17.12
CA GLN A 435 5.62 -5.89 -18.03
C GLN A 435 5.75 -7.29 -17.40
N TYR A 436 6.30 -7.38 -16.19
CA TYR A 436 6.60 -8.63 -15.51
C TYR A 436 5.68 -8.86 -14.32
N VAL A 437 5.10 -10.05 -14.19
CA VAL A 437 4.33 -10.42 -12.98
C VAL A 437 5.26 -10.55 -11.77
N PHE A 438 6.47 -11.09 -11.98
CA PHE A 438 7.44 -11.32 -10.91
C PHE A 438 8.62 -10.35 -11.00
N TRP A 439 9.01 -9.79 -9.86
CA TRP A 439 10.20 -8.97 -9.74
C TRP A 439 11.47 -9.83 -9.77
N ASP A 440 11.54 -10.82 -8.89
CA ASP A 440 12.59 -11.81 -8.84
C ASP A 440 11.99 -13.21 -9.03
N SER A 441 12.72 -14.28 -8.73
CA SER A 441 12.24 -15.65 -8.95
C SER A 441 11.15 -16.12 -7.97
N VAL A 442 10.75 -15.28 -7.01
CA VAL A 442 9.78 -15.61 -5.95
C VAL A 442 8.73 -14.49 -5.77
N HIS A 443 9.15 -13.23 -5.78
CA HIS A 443 8.33 -12.11 -5.34
C HIS A 443 7.63 -11.40 -6.52
N PRO A 444 6.37 -10.96 -6.37
CA PRO A 444 5.68 -10.16 -7.38
C PRO A 444 6.37 -8.81 -7.64
N SER A 445 6.18 -8.25 -8.83
CA SER A 445 6.53 -6.87 -9.13
C SER A 445 5.57 -5.88 -8.47
N GLU A 446 5.94 -4.60 -8.39
CA GLU A 446 5.05 -3.55 -7.91
C GLU A 446 3.74 -3.51 -8.72
N ALA A 447 3.81 -3.62 -10.04
CA ALA A 447 2.64 -3.66 -10.92
C ALA A 447 1.74 -4.88 -10.64
N ALA A 448 2.31 -6.04 -10.32
CA ALA A 448 1.51 -7.18 -9.88
C ALA A 448 0.92 -6.95 -8.48
N ASN A 449 1.70 -6.35 -7.58
CA ASN A 449 1.27 -6.00 -6.23
C ASN A 449 0.09 -5.01 -6.22
N GLU A 450 -0.02 -4.09 -7.19
CA GLU A 450 -1.18 -3.19 -7.35
C GLU A 450 -2.48 -3.97 -7.57
N ILE A 451 -2.42 -5.01 -8.39
CA ILE A 451 -3.58 -5.87 -8.69
C ILE A 451 -3.90 -6.75 -7.48
N LEU A 452 -2.89 -7.33 -6.85
CA LEU A 452 -3.06 -8.12 -5.63
C LEU A 452 -3.66 -7.26 -4.50
N ALA A 453 -3.19 -6.04 -4.31
CA ALA A 453 -3.71 -5.10 -3.32
C ALA A 453 -5.20 -4.81 -3.54
N THR A 454 -5.62 -4.61 -4.79
CA THR A 454 -7.04 -4.41 -5.13
C THR A 454 -7.90 -5.59 -4.68
N ALA A 455 -7.43 -6.82 -4.91
CA ALA A 455 -8.13 -8.02 -4.44
C ALA A 455 -8.14 -8.12 -2.90
N LEU A 456 -7.03 -7.79 -2.24
CA LEU A 456 -6.91 -7.82 -0.77
C LEU A 456 -7.86 -6.83 -0.10
N ILE A 457 -7.98 -5.60 -0.62
CA ILE A 457 -8.88 -4.58 -0.09
C ILE A 457 -10.33 -5.07 -0.09
N GLY A 458 -10.77 -5.67 -1.20
CA GLY A 458 -12.12 -6.23 -1.33
C GLY A 458 -12.42 -7.30 -0.28
N GLN A 459 -11.45 -8.16 0.01
CA GLN A 459 -11.58 -9.23 1.00
C GLN A 459 -11.50 -8.70 2.44
N GLY A 460 -10.75 -7.62 2.66
CA GLY A 460 -10.39 -7.08 3.98
C GLY A 460 -11.45 -6.19 4.62
N PHE A 461 -12.52 -5.84 3.89
CA PHE A 461 -13.57 -4.95 4.41
C PHE A 461 -14.14 -5.38 5.75
N SER A 462 -14.22 -6.69 6.00
CA SER A 462 -14.73 -7.17 7.27
C SER A 462 -13.80 -6.79 8.44
N LEU A 463 -12.49 -6.64 8.28
CA LEU A 463 -11.60 -6.22 9.37
C LEU A 463 -11.78 -4.75 9.77
N LEU A 464 -12.35 -3.92 8.89
CA LEU A 464 -12.52 -2.48 9.09
C LEU A 464 -13.78 -2.11 9.88
N GLY A 465 -14.71 -3.06 10.06
CA GLY A 465 -15.90 -2.94 10.92
C GLY A 465 -15.68 -3.64 12.25
#